data_AF-A0ABD2R830-F1
#
_entry.id   AF-A0ABD2R830-F1
#
_cell.length_a   1.000
_cell.length_b   1.000
_cell.length_c   1.000
_cell.angle_alpha   90.00
_cell.angle_beta   90.00
_cell.angle_gamma   90.00
#
_symmetry.space_group_name_H-M   'P 1'
#
loop_
_entity.id
_entity.type
_entity.pdbx_description
1 polymer ?
#
loop_
_entity_poly.entity_id
_entity_poly.type
_entity_poly.pdbx_seq_one_letter_code
_entity_poly.pdbx_strand_id
1 'polypeptide(L)'
;MEGTVSPSLANTRSKTSDAVETPDCPIKVENIEDFFARVSGQIKQAQSLGFSADQSSNDKISATQKPTPSAEMLATARGDIERLLNMPSQNMLLPENCLALSAALSIYVAAPDLSAERALALEKLKENLPHFSLTLRRAKKDKAEYFSKAAKKTRLVDELIKDQELYTDLKDCRGTLDIQISKLVGKMKDAQTKIEAIEEQKLNLAKRCFKKSSVLDKVEAEFQSLKELKELADSDAARVEENLTYFKSKII
;
A
#
# COMPACT_ATOMS: atom_id res chain seq x y z
N MET A 1 -8.00 42.21 10.58
CA MET A 1 -9.46 42.43 10.48
C MET A 1 -9.89 41.82 9.16
N GLU A 2 -10.37 40.57 9.20
CA GLU A 2 -11.82 40.23 9.24
C GLU A 2 -12.53 40.72 7.96
N GLY A 3 -13.23 39.91 7.16
CA GLY A 3 -13.59 38.50 7.22
C GLY A 3 -14.38 38.10 5.97
N THR A 4 -14.56 36.77 5.77
CA THR A 4 -15.77 36.04 5.31
C THR A 4 -16.60 36.61 4.13
N VAL A 5 -17.04 35.85 3.10
CA VAL A 5 -17.93 34.66 3.11
C VAL A 5 -17.87 33.95 1.72
N SER A 6 -18.04 32.63 1.72
CA SER A 6 -18.14 31.68 0.58
C SER A 6 -19.38 31.86 -0.33
N PRO A 7 -19.48 31.06 -1.41
CA PRO A 7 -20.77 30.45 -1.74
C PRO A 7 -20.75 28.92 -1.77
N SER A 8 -21.73 28.42 -1.03
CA SER A 8 -22.28 27.07 -0.85
C SER A 8 -22.26 26.13 -2.07
N LEU A 9 -21.76 24.91 -1.82
CA LEU A 9 -22.03 23.71 -2.60
C LEU A 9 -23.50 23.28 -2.42
N ALA A 10 -24.24 23.15 -3.53
CA ALA A 10 -25.56 22.54 -3.53
C ALA A 10 -25.44 21.04 -3.87
N ASN A 11 -26.00 20.25 -2.96
CA ASN A 11 -26.27 18.81 -3.06
C ASN A 11 -27.04 18.42 -4.32
N THR A 12 -26.62 17.34 -4.98
CA THR A 12 -27.56 16.26 -5.37
C THR A 12 -26.92 14.89 -5.21
N ARG A 13 -27.48 14.18 -4.24
CA ARG A 13 -27.33 12.77 -3.88
C ARG A 13 -27.85 11.87 -5.00
N SER A 14 -27.13 10.78 -5.29
CA SER A 14 -27.61 9.37 -5.20
C SER A 14 -27.02 8.47 -6.28
N LYS A 15 -26.18 7.49 -5.87
CA LYS A 15 -26.36 6.06 -6.17
C LYS A 15 -25.26 5.23 -5.49
N THR A 16 -25.68 4.51 -4.45
CA THR A 16 -25.18 3.21 -3.97
C THR A 16 -23.77 2.82 -4.44
N SER A 17 -22.77 3.16 -3.63
CA SER A 17 -21.52 2.39 -3.59
C SER A 17 -21.62 1.50 -2.36
N ASP A 18 -21.48 0.19 -2.56
CA ASP A 18 -21.24 -0.77 -1.49
C ASP A 18 -20.13 -0.21 -0.61
N ALA A 19 -20.49 0.20 0.59
CA ALA A 19 -19.54 0.56 1.62
C ALA A 19 -18.80 -0.72 1.99
N VAL A 20 -17.63 -0.91 1.40
CA VAL A 20 -16.55 -1.59 2.10
C VAL A 20 -16.32 -0.74 3.33
N GLU A 21 -16.89 -1.14 4.47
CA GLU A 21 -16.46 -0.64 5.78
C GLU A 21 -14.97 -0.93 5.88
N THR A 22 -14.16 0.05 5.51
CA THR A 22 -12.78 0.16 5.96
C THR A 22 -12.86 0.31 7.47
N PRO A 23 -12.26 -0.61 8.25
CA PRO A 23 -12.07 -0.34 9.66
C PRO A 23 -11.17 0.89 9.75
N ASP A 24 -11.74 2.04 10.09
CA ASP A 24 -11.04 3.30 10.44
C ASP A 24 -10.27 3.16 11.76
N CYS A 25 -9.66 2.00 12.00
CA CYS A 25 -8.71 1.82 13.08
C CYS A 25 -7.34 2.22 12.54
N PRO A 26 -6.68 3.25 13.11
CA PRO A 26 -5.27 3.48 12.80
C PRO A 26 -4.49 2.25 13.24
N ILE A 27 -4.16 1.38 12.28
CA ILE A 27 -3.28 0.25 12.51
C ILE A 27 -1.93 0.86 12.89
N LYS A 28 -1.57 0.79 14.17
CA LYS A 28 -0.22 1.10 14.62
C LYS A 28 0.71 0.01 14.08
N VAL A 29 1.26 0.25 12.91
CA VAL A 29 2.32 -0.56 12.34
C VAL A 29 3.62 -0.15 13.06
N GLU A 30 4.02 -0.93 14.06
CA GLU A 30 5.23 -0.64 14.87
C GLU A 30 6.51 -0.71 14.03
N ASN A 31 6.54 -1.56 12.99
CA ASN A 31 7.63 -1.64 12.01
C ASN A 31 7.08 -1.94 10.61
N ILE A 32 7.28 -1.00 9.69
CA ILE A 32 6.78 -1.07 8.30
C ILE A 32 7.46 -2.21 7.52
N GLU A 33 8.75 -2.46 7.75
CA GLU A 33 9.48 -3.54 7.07
C GLU A 33 8.98 -4.92 7.50
N ASP A 34 8.74 -5.11 8.79
CA ASP A 34 8.19 -6.36 9.33
C ASP A 34 6.75 -6.60 8.84
N PHE A 35 5.99 -5.53 8.60
CA PHE A 35 4.65 -5.62 8.04
C PHE A 35 4.67 -6.13 6.60
N PHE A 36 5.45 -5.50 5.72
CA PHE A 36 5.53 -5.93 4.32
C PHE A 36 6.22 -7.31 4.16
N ALA A 37 7.13 -7.69 5.07
CA ALA A 37 7.65 -9.06 5.13
C ALA A 37 6.54 -10.09 5.42
N ARG A 38 5.60 -9.78 6.34
CA ARG A 38 4.44 -10.64 6.62
C ARG A 38 3.48 -10.70 5.43
N VAL A 39 3.21 -9.58 4.77
CA VAL A 39 2.37 -9.52 3.56
C VAL A 39 2.94 -10.42 2.47
N SER A 40 4.26 -10.35 2.22
CA SER A 40 4.95 -11.26 1.29
C SER A 40 4.77 -12.73 1.66
N GLY A 41 4.85 -13.07 2.95
CA GLY A 41 4.59 -14.42 3.46
C GLY A 41 3.16 -14.91 3.19
N GLN A 42 2.17 -14.04 3.40
CA GLN A 42 0.75 -14.36 3.16
C GLN A 42 0.46 -14.60 1.67
N ILE A 43 1.06 -13.81 0.78
CA ILE A 43 0.96 -14.00 -0.68
C ILE A 43 1.51 -15.38 -1.07
N LYS A 44 2.69 -15.76 -0.57
CA LYS A 44 3.32 -17.06 -0.87
C LYS A 44 2.48 -18.23 -0.37
N GLN A 45 1.96 -18.15 0.85
CA GLN A 45 1.11 -19.20 1.42
C GLN A 45 -0.20 -19.36 0.66
N ALA A 46 -0.80 -18.26 0.19
CA ALA A 46 -2.02 -18.29 -0.58
C ALA A 46 -1.87 -19.06 -1.91
N GLN A 47 -0.65 -19.15 -2.44
CA GLN A 47 -0.31 -19.85 -3.67
C GLN A 47 -0.11 -21.37 -3.51
N SER A 48 -0.07 -21.92 -2.27
CA SER A 48 0.42 -23.30 -2.03
C SER A 48 -0.61 -24.36 -1.62
N LEU A 49 -1.89 -24.05 -1.40
CA LEU A 49 -2.85 -24.97 -0.74
C LEU A 49 -3.98 -25.46 -1.67
N GLY A 50 -3.90 -26.72 -2.12
CA GLY A 50 -4.98 -27.50 -2.76
C GLY A 50 -5.50 -28.59 -1.81
N PHE A 51 -6.82 -28.72 -1.67
CA PHE A 51 -7.52 -29.49 -0.64
C PHE A 51 -7.80 -30.97 -1.02
N SER A 52 -7.76 -31.87 -0.02
CA SER A 52 -8.22 -33.26 -0.09
C SER A 52 -9.30 -33.51 0.98
N ALA A 53 -10.31 -34.32 0.66
CA ALA A 53 -11.40 -34.69 1.56
C ALA A 53 -11.78 -36.16 1.35
N ASP A 54 -11.92 -36.90 2.45
CA ASP A 54 -12.54 -38.23 2.49
C ASP A 54 -13.71 -38.23 3.49
N GLN A 55 -14.76 -38.99 3.19
CA GLN A 55 -15.84 -39.31 4.12
C GLN A 55 -16.11 -40.81 4.21
N SER A 56 -16.48 -41.20 5.43
CA SER A 56 -16.76 -42.53 5.98
C SER A 56 -18.23 -42.95 5.78
N SER A 57 -18.47 -44.26 5.75
CA SER A 57 -19.78 -44.92 5.56
C SER A 57 -20.49 -45.27 6.88
N ASN A 58 -21.79 -45.60 6.80
CA ASN A 58 -22.61 -46.07 7.93
C ASN A 58 -23.67 -47.10 7.49
N ASP A 59 -24.19 -47.93 8.40
CA ASP A 59 -25.08 -49.06 8.12
C ASP A 59 -26.32 -49.19 9.06
N LYS A 60 -27.48 -49.49 8.43
CA LYS A 60 -28.75 -50.18 8.80
C LYS A 60 -29.51 -50.00 10.15
N ILE A 61 -30.85 -50.04 10.08
CA ILE A 61 -31.77 -51.16 10.50
C ILE A 61 -33.27 -50.84 10.14
N SER A 62 -34.04 -51.93 9.97
CA SER A 62 -35.42 -52.19 9.49
C SER A 62 -36.64 -51.67 10.28
N ALA A 63 -37.82 -51.69 9.64
CA ALA A 63 -39.14 -51.36 10.22
C ALA A 63 -40.27 -52.37 9.94
N THR A 64 -41.38 -52.19 10.65
CA THR A 64 -42.53 -53.07 10.91
C THR A 64 -43.77 -52.76 10.03
N GLN A 65 -44.64 -53.76 9.81
CA GLN A 65 -45.76 -53.81 8.84
C GLN A 65 -46.92 -52.80 9.03
N LYS A 66 -47.51 -52.35 7.91
CA LYS A 66 -48.66 -51.44 7.76
C LYS A 66 -49.71 -52.00 6.75
N PRO A 67 -50.98 -51.52 6.76
CA PRO A 67 -52.12 -52.13 6.06
C PRO A 67 -52.16 -51.89 4.54
N THR A 68 -52.91 -52.75 3.83
CA THR A 68 -52.88 -52.92 2.37
C THR A 68 -53.72 -51.87 1.58
N PRO A 69 -53.14 -51.13 0.62
CA PRO A 69 -53.79 -50.10 -0.20
C PRO A 69 -54.52 -50.64 -1.46
N SER A 70 -55.36 -49.82 -2.09
CA SER A 70 -56.15 -50.17 -3.30
C SER A 70 -55.35 -50.10 -4.61
N ALA A 71 -55.84 -50.77 -5.67
CA ALA A 71 -55.14 -50.88 -6.95
C ALA A 71 -54.92 -49.54 -7.69
N GLU A 72 -55.89 -48.62 -7.61
CA GLU A 72 -55.77 -47.28 -8.21
C GLU A 72 -54.69 -46.44 -7.50
N MET A 73 -54.66 -46.50 -6.16
CA MET A 73 -53.64 -45.82 -5.36
C MET A 73 -52.23 -46.32 -5.67
N LEU A 74 -52.08 -47.62 -5.92
CA LEU A 74 -50.80 -48.23 -6.31
C LEU A 74 -50.35 -47.79 -7.71
N ALA A 75 -51.28 -47.67 -8.67
CA ALA A 75 -50.96 -47.21 -10.03
C ALA A 75 -50.49 -45.75 -10.03
N THR A 76 -51.18 -44.87 -9.30
CA THR A 76 -50.78 -43.47 -9.14
C THR A 76 -49.44 -43.34 -8.42
N ALA A 77 -49.25 -44.04 -7.30
CA ALA A 77 -47.99 -44.03 -6.55
C ALA A 77 -46.81 -44.51 -7.40
N ARG A 78 -47.02 -45.53 -8.24
CA ARG A 78 -45.99 -46.01 -9.18
C ARG A 78 -45.60 -44.94 -10.20
N GLY A 79 -46.58 -44.28 -10.81
CA GLY A 79 -46.34 -43.19 -11.77
C GLY A 79 -45.62 -42.00 -11.14
N ASP A 80 -45.98 -41.65 -9.90
CA ASP A 80 -45.31 -40.58 -9.15
C ASP A 80 -43.87 -40.93 -8.79
N ILE A 81 -43.61 -42.17 -8.34
CA ILE A 81 -42.24 -42.66 -8.06
C ILE A 81 -41.39 -42.59 -9.33
N GLU A 82 -41.89 -43.12 -10.44
CA GLU A 82 -41.16 -43.13 -11.71
C GLU A 82 -40.85 -41.71 -12.19
N ARG A 83 -41.85 -40.81 -12.15
CA ARG A 83 -41.66 -39.40 -12.51
C ARG A 83 -40.60 -38.74 -11.63
N LEU A 84 -40.67 -38.91 -10.31
CA LEU A 84 -39.77 -38.24 -9.35
C LEU A 84 -38.35 -38.80 -9.40
N LEU A 85 -38.17 -40.11 -9.52
CA LEU A 85 -36.85 -40.75 -9.61
C LEU A 85 -36.13 -40.45 -10.93
N ASN A 86 -36.88 -40.22 -12.01
CA ASN A 86 -36.31 -39.82 -13.30
C ASN A 86 -35.92 -38.33 -13.35
N MET A 87 -36.25 -37.52 -12.33
CA MET A 87 -35.80 -36.13 -12.26
C MET A 87 -34.31 -36.06 -11.86
N PRO A 88 -33.60 -34.97 -12.25
CA PRO A 88 -32.29 -34.70 -11.69
C PRO A 88 -32.34 -34.66 -10.16
N SER A 89 -31.34 -35.24 -9.49
CA SER A 89 -31.28 -35.33 -8.02
C SER A 89 -31.45 -33.97 -7.33
N GLN A 90 -31.02 -32.89 -7.98
CA GLN A 90 -31.15 -31.51 -7.52
C GLN A 90 -32.62 -31.05 -7.41
N ASN A 91 -33.48 -31.56 -8.28
CA ASN A 91 -34.91 -31.28 -8.30
C ASN A 91 -35.67 -32.32 -7.47
N MET A 92 -35.32 -33.59 -7.59
CA MET A 92 -35.91 -34.69 -6.81
C MET A 92 -35.77 -34.46 -5.29
N LEU A 93 -34.62 -33.96 -4.85
CA LEU A 93 -34.32 -33.77 -3.42
C LEU A 93 -34.81 -32.44 -2.84
N LEU A 94 -35.62 -31.68 -3.57
CA LEU A 94 -36.33 -30.53 -3.01
C LEU A 94 -37.33 -30.99 -1.93
N PRO A 95 -37.55 -30.20 -0.86
CA PRO A 95 -38.40 -30.61 0.26
C PRO A 95 -39.79 -31.13 -0.17
N GLU A 96 -40.45 -30.43 -1.09
CA GLU A 96 -41.77 -30.77 -1.62
C GLU A 96 -41.75 -32.11 -2.39
N ASN A 97 -40.73 -32.32 -3.23
CA ASN A 97 -40.57 -33.54 -4.01
C ASN A 97 -40.16 -34.74 -3.15
N CYS A 98 -39.35 -34.53 -2.11
CA CYS A 98 -39.05 -35.57 -1.12
C CYS A 98 -40.29 -36.00 -0.33
N LEU A 99 -41.16 -35.06 0.04
CA LEU A 99 -42.42 -35.37 0.73
C LEU A 99 -43.35 -36.16 -0.19
N ALA A 100 -43.51 -35.73 -1.45
CA ALA A 100 -44.30 -36.44 -2.46
C ALA A 100 -43.75 -37.85 -2.72
N LEU A 101 -42.43 -38.01 -2.87
CA LEU A 101 -41.79 -39.30 -3.07
C LEU A 101 -41.95 -40.20 -1.84
N SER A 102 -41.76 -39.68 -0.64
CA SER A 102 -41.95 -40.44 0.61
C SER A 102 -43.39 -40.94 0.78
N ALA A 103 -44.38 -40.12 0.42
CA ALA A 103 -45.78 -40.51 0.42
C ALA A 103 -46.07 -41.62 -0.61
N ALA A 104 -45.59 -41.45 -1.85
CA ALA A 104 -45.75 -42.45 -2.91
C ALA A 104 -45.05 -43.78 -2.56
N LEU A 105 -43.82 -43.73 -2.03
CA LEU A 105 -43.09 -44.91 -1.54
C LEU A 105 -43.85 -45.63 -0.42
N SER A 106 -44.48 -44.88 0.50
CA SER A 106 -45.26 -45.46 1.60
C SER A 106 -46.49 -46.24 1.12
N ILE A 107 -47.13 -45.76 0.04
CA ILE A 107 -48.27 -46.44 -0.59
C ILE A 107 -47.77 -47.65 -1.37
N TYR A 108 -46.71 -47.48 -2.15
CA TYR A 108 -46.24 -48.52 -3.06
C TYR A 108 -45.60 -49.71 -2.32
N VAL A 109 -44.89 -49.50 -1.20
CA VAL A 109 -44.29 -50.58 -0.37
C VAL A 109 -45.31 -51.60 0.13
N ALA A 110 -46.57 -51.20 0.30
CA ALA A 110 -47.65 -52.08 0.76
C ALA A 110 -48.33 -52.88 -0.37
N ALA A 111 -47.80 -52.85 -1.60
CA ALA A 111 -48.33 -53.64 -2.71
C ALA A 111 -48.10 -55.15 -2.47
N PRO A 112 -49.12 -56.00 -2.68
CA PRO A 112 -49.04 -57.44 -2.43
C PRO A 112 -48.07 -58.19 -3.36
N ASP A 113 -47.71 -57.59 -4.50
CA ASP A 113 -46.94 -58.24 -5.57
C ASP A 113 -45.44 -57.85 -5.57
N LEU A 114 -44.97 -57.16 -4.53
CA LEU A 114 -43.58 -56.72 -4.42
C LEU A 114 -42.66 -57.83 -3.90
N SER A 115 -41.51 -58.03 -4.54
CA SER A 115 -40.46 -58.87 -3.98
C SER A 115 -39.89 -58.27 -2.69
N ALA A 116 -39.45 -59.12 -1.76
CA ALA A 116 -38.90 -58.70 -0.47
C ALA A 116 -37.70 -57.75 -0.62
N GLU A 117 -36.84 -57.99 -1.61
CA GLU A 117 -35.70 -57.13 -1.93
C GLU A 117 -36.14 -55.73 -2.37
N ARG A 118 -37.16 -55.65 -3.24
CA ARG A 118 -37.68 -54.38 -3.74
C ARG A 118 -38.40 -53.59 -2.65
N ALA A 119 -39.18 -54.26 -1.80
CA ALA A 119 -39.81 -53.63 -0.64
C ALA A 119 -38.75 -53.04 0.31
N LEU A 120 -37.71 -53.80 0.64
CA LEU A 120 -36.61 -53.35 1.49
C LEU A 120 -35.85 -52.15 0.90
N ALA A 121 -35.59 -52.14 -0.41
CA ALA A 121 -34.91 -51.04 -1.08
C ALA A 121 -35.75 -49.74 -1.06
N LEU A 122 -37.06 -49.84 -1.24
CA LEU A 122 -37.98 -48.69 -1.19
C LEU A 122 -38.10 -48.11 0.23
N GLU A 123 -38.13 -48.97 1.26
CA GLU A 123 -38.10 -48.51 2.65
C GLU A 123 -36.80 -47.78 2.98
N LYS A 124 -35.65 -48.36 2.64
CA LYS A 124 -34.35 -47.69 2.84
C LYS A 124 -34.26 -46.37 2.10
N LEU A 125 -34.73 -46.31 0.86
CA LEU A 125 -34.76 -45.05 0.12
C LEU A 125 -35.59 -44.00 0.87
N LYS A 126 -36.79 -44.37 1.29
CA LYS A 126 -37.69 -43.49 2.05
C LYS A 126 -37.05 -42.97 3.34
N GLU A 127 -36.42 -43.85 4.12
CA GLU A 127 -35.73 -43.49 5.37
C GLU A 127 -34.58 -42.51 5.13
N ASN A 128 -33.86 -42.66 4.02
CA ASN A 128 -32.70 -41.83 3.71
C ASN A 128 -33.04 -40.52 2.98
N LEU A 129 -34.24 -40.37 2.41
CA LEU A 129 -34.64 -39.16 1.66
C LEU A 129 -34.45 -37.84 2.43
N PRO A 130 -34.87 -37.71 3.72
CA PRO A 130 -34.63 -36.49 4.48
C PRO A 130 -33.14 -36.17 4.64
N HIS A 131 -32.32 -37.21 4.86
CA HIS A 131 -30.88 -37.06 4.98
C HIS A 131 -30.26 -36.59 3.66
N PHE A 132 -30.60 -37.23 2.53
CA PHE A 132 -30.12 -36.82 1.21
C PHE A 132 -30.51 -35.38 0.86
N SER A 133 -31.75 -34.97 1.15
CA SER A 133 -32.22 -33.59 0.93
C SER A 133 -31.45 -32.57 1.77
N LEU A 134 -31.24 -32.86 3.06
CA LEU A 134 -30.47 -31.99 3.94
C LEU A 134 -29.00 -31.88 3.51
N THR A 135 -28.36 -33.02 3.24
CA THR A 135 -26.95 -33.10 2.85
C THR A 135 -26.69 -32.37 1.54
N LEU A 136 -27.54 -32.55 0.52
CA LEU A 136 -27.38 -31.83 -0.75
C LEU A 136 -27.55 -30.31 -0.60
N ARG A 137 -28.53 -29.86 0.20
CA ARG A 137 -28.74 -28.42 0.45
C ARG A 137 -27.57 -27.80 1.19
N ARG A 138 -27.07 -28.47 2.24
CA ARG A 138 -25.88 -28.03 2.98
C ARG A 138 -24.67 -27.97 2.06
N ALA A 139 -24.40 -29.04 1.31
CA ALA A 139 -23.27 -29.08 0.37
C ALA A 139 -23.35 -27.97 -0.69
N LYS A 140 -24.55 -27.65 -1.21
CA LYS A 140 -24.75 -26.50 -2.11
C LYS A 140 -24.43 -25.17 -1.44
N LYS A 141 -24.91 -24.95 -0.22
CA LYS A 141 -24.63 -23.74 0.55
C LYS A 141 -23.13 -23.60 0.83
N ASP A 142 -22.50 -24.66 1.32
CA ASP A 142 -21.08 -24.68 1.65
C ASP A 142 -20.21 -24.45 0.40
N LYS A 143 -20.59 -25.04 -0.74
CA LYS A 143 -19.93 -24.82 -2.04
C LYS A 143 -20.07 -23.37 -2.52
N ALA A 144 -21.26 -22.78 -2.41
CA ALA A 144 -21.49 -21.39 -2.79
C ALA A 144 -20.70 -20.42 -1.89
N GLU A 145 -20.69 -20.67 -0.58
CA GLU A 145 -19.91 -19.90 0.39
C GLU A 145 -18.41 -20.02 0.13
N TYR A 146 -17.91 -21.24 -0.16
CA TYR A 146 -16.53 -21.47 -0.56
C TYR A 146 -16.13 -20.63 -1.77
N PHE A 147 -16.91 -20.66 -2.86
CA PHE A 147 -16.58 -19.86 -4.05
C PHE A 147 -16.65 -18.36 -3.80
N SER A 148 -17.63 -17.90 -3.02
CA SER A 148 -17.71 -16.49 -2.62
C SER A 148 -16.47 -16.04 -1.83
N LYS A 149 -16.06 -16.83 -0.83
CA LYS A 149 -14.86 -16.56 -0.03
C LYS A 149 -13.58 -16.70 -0.84
N ALA A 150 -13.49 -17.67 -1.75
CA ALA A 150 -12.36 -17.87 -2.62
C ALA A 150 -12.17 -16.67 -3.57
N ALA A 151 -13.26 -16.17 -4.18
CA ALA A 151 -13.21 -14.97 -5.01
C ALA A 151 -12.77 -13.73 -4.21
N LYS A 152 -13.29 -13.55 -2.99
CA LYS A 152 -12.85 -12.47 -2.10
C LYS A 152 -11.36 -12.61 -1.74
N LYS A 153 -10.89 -13.82 -1.43
CA LYS A 153 -9.48 -14.10 -1.15
C LYS A 153 -8.59 -13.74 -2.35
N THR A 154 -8.96 -14.16 -3.56
CA THR A 154 -8.20 -13.84 -4.79
C THR A 154 -8.07 -12.33 -4.97
N ARG A 155 -9.19 -11.59 -4.87
CA ARG A 155 -9.18 -10.13 -4.99
C ARG A 155 -8.25 -9.46 -3.97
N LEU A 156 -8.31 -9.87 -2.71
CA LEU A 156 -7.45 -9.33 -1.65
C LEU A 156 -5.97 -9.65 -1.90
N VAL A 157 -5.65 -10.85 -2.40
CA VAL A 157 -4.27 -11.21 -2.75
C VAL A 157 -3.75 -10.34 -3.89
N ASP A 158 -4.57 -10.08 -4.93
CA ASP A 158 -4.18 -9.21 -6.04
C ASP A 158 -3.95 -7.76 -5.59
N GLU A 159 -4.78 -7.24 -4.68
CA GLU A 159 -4.60 -5.92 -4.07
C GLU A 159 -3.30 -5.87 -3.24
N LEU A 160 -3.04 -6.88 -2.40
CA LEU A 160 -1.81 -6.97 -1.61
C LEU A 160 -0.55 -7.07 -2.49
N ILE A 161 -0.62 -7.75 -3.64
CA ILE A 161 0.51 -7.82 -4.59
C ILE A 161 0.83 -6.42 -5.12
N LYS A 162 -0.18 -5.67 -5.56
CA LYS A 162 0.02 -4.30 -6.09
C LYS A 162 0.59 -3.37 -5.03
N ASP A 163 0.10 -3.45 -3.79
CA ASP A 163 0.61 -2.63 -2.70
C ASP A 163 2.05 -3.00 -2.32
N GLN A 164 2.41 -4.29 -2.38
CA GLN A 164 3.78 -4.77 -2.16
C GLN A 164 4.76 -4.30 -3.24
N GLU A 165 4.32 -4.27 -4.50
CA GLU A 165 5.10 -3.73 -5.62
C GLU A 165 5.33 -2.23 -5.43
N LEU A 166 4.27 -1.46 -5.17
CA LEU A 166 4.37 -0.02 -4.91
C LEU A 166 5.30 0.31 -3.73
N TYR A 167 5.22 -0.47 -2.65
CA TYR A 167 6.11 -0.30 -1.51
C TYR A 167 7.59 -0.47 -1.90
N THR A 168 7.88 -1.46 -2.75
CA THR A 168 9.23 -1.74 -3.22
C THR A 168 9.76 -0.59 -4.08
N ASP A 169 8.95 -0.08 -5.01
CA ASP A 169 9.31 1.07 -5.85
C ASP A 169 9.59 2.33 -5.03
N LEU A 170 8.76 2.61 -4.02
CA LEU A 170 8.94 3.75 -3.12
C LEU A 170 10.22 3.61 -2.28
N LYS A 171 10.51 2.40 -1.80
CA LYS A 171 11.74 2.10 -1.05
C LYS A 171 12.99 2.36 -1.90
N ASP A 172 12.98 1.94 -3.16
CA ASP A 172 14.10 2.15 -4.10
C ASP A 172 14.28 3.63 -4.45
N CYS A 173 13.17 4.34 -4.67
CA CYS A 173 13.17 5.79 -4.89
C CYS A 173 13.75 6.55 -3.69
N ARG A 174 13.37 6.17 -2.47
CA ARG A 174 13.94 6.74 -1.23
C ARG A 174 15.45 6.51 -1.15
N GLY A 175 15.92 5.30 -1.43
CA GLY A 175 17.35 5.00 -1.46
C GLY A 175 18.12 5.88 -2.45
N THR A 176 17.54 6.14 -3.63
CA THR A 176 18.12 7.05 -4.63
C THR A 176 18.22 8.49 -4.11
N LEU A 177 17.18 8.99 -3.44
CA LEU A 177 17.17 10.32 -2.85
C LEU A 177 18.23 10.46 -1.75
N ASP A 178 18.39 9.46 -0.88
CA ASP A 178 19.39 9.47 0.19
C ASP A 178 20.83 9.59 -0.37
N ILE A 179 21.11 8.94 -1.51
CA ILE A 179 22.40 9.06 -2.22
C ILE A 179 22.59 10.49 -2.76
N GLN A 180 21.56 11.07 -3.38
CA GLN A 180 21.64 12.44 -3.92
C GLN A 180 21.83 13.48 -2.82
N ILE A 181 21.11 13.35 -1.70
CA ILE A 181 21.26 14.20 -0.52
C ILE A 181 22.69 14.11 0.01
N SER A 182 23.22 12.89 0.17
CA SER A 182 24.59 12.67 0.64
C SER A 182 25.63 13.35 -0.26
N LYS A 183 25.45 13.28 -1.58
CA LYS A 183 26.32 13.96 -2.57
C LYS A 183 26.23 15.49 -2.45
N LEU A 184 25.02 16.05 -2.28
CA LEU A 184 24.83 17.48 -2.10
C LEU A 184 25.46 17.98 -0.79
N VAL A 185 25.30 17.24 0.30
CA VAL A 185 25.94 17.55 1.60
C VAL A 185 27.47 17.56 1.45
N GLY A 186 28.06 16.61 0.72
CA GLY A 186 29.49 16.62 0.41
C GLY A 186 29.93 17.88 -0.32
N LYS A 187 29.25 18.23 -1.42
CA LYS A 187 29.54 19.45 -2.19
C LYS A 187 29.39 20.73 -1.36
N MET A 188 28.42 20.78 -0.47
CA MET A 188 28.19 21.92 0.42
C MET A 188 29.36 22.10 1.40
N LYS A 189 29.88 21.01 1.97
CA LYS A 189 31.08 21.06 2.83
C LYS A 189 32.30 21.56 2.06
N ASP A 190 32.52 21.07 0.85
CA ASP A 190 33.62 21.53 0.01
C ASP A 190 33.53 23.02 -0.31
N ALA A 191 32.32 23.51 -0.60
CA ALA A 191 32.07 24.92 -0.85
C ALA A 191 32.31 25.78 0.40
N GLN A 192 31.90 25.30 1.57
CA GLN A 192 32.11 25.98 2.85
C GLN A 192 33.61 26.15 3.15
N THR A 193 34.42 25.09 2.97
CA THR A 193 35.88 25.17 3.14
C THR A 193 36.52 26.20 2.20
N LYS A 194 36.03 26.31 0.97
CA LYS A 194 36.53 27.33 0.01
C LYS A 194 36.18 28.75 0.46
N ILE A 195 35.00 28.97 1.00
CA ILE A 195 34.59 30.27 1.55
C ILE A 195 35.50 30.67 2.71
N GLU A 196 35.77 29.74 3.64
CA GLU A 196 36.66 29.98 4.78
C GLU A 196 38.08 30.35 4.33
N ALA A 197 38.62 29.64 3.33
CA ALA A 197 39.92 29.96 2.75
C ALA A 197 39.96 31.35 2.09
N ILE A 198 38.88 31.76 1.41
CA ILE A 198 38.77 33.09 0.80
C ILE A 198 38.74 34.19 1.88
N GLU A 199 37.98 34.00 2.94
CA GLU A 199 37.92 34.98 4.04
C GLU A 199 39.27 35.10 4.77
N GLU A 200 40.00 34.00 4.95
CA GLU A 200 41.36 34.04 5.48
C GLU A 200 42.31 34.82 4.55
N GLN A 201 42.25 34.58 3.24
CA GLN A 201 43.06 35.33 2.27
C GLN A 201 42.73 36.83 2.29
N LYS A 202 41.44 37.20 2.34
CA LYS A 202 41.00 38.59 2.46
C LYS A 202 41.55 39.26 3.72
N LEU A 203 41.48 38.57 4.86
CA LEU A 203 42.02 39.08 6.13
C LEU A 203 43.53 39.29 6.06
N ASN A 204 44.27 38.35 5.47
CA ASN A 204 45.71 38.46 5.30
C ASN A 204 46.13 39.60 4.36
N LEU A 205 45.38 39.80 3.27
CA LEU A 205 45.58 40.94 2.37
C LEU A 205 45.29 42.26 3.08
N ALA A 206 44.18 42.37 3.81
CA ALA A 206 43.84 43.57 4.58
C ALA A 206 44.94 43.94 5.58
N LYS A 207 45.46 42.96 6.34
CA LYS A 207 46.60 43.16 7.26
C LYS A 207 47.85 43.67 6.53
N ARG A 208 48.15 43.13 5.35
CA ARG A 208 49.31 43.55 4.55
C ARG A 208 49.14 44.97 4.00
N CYS A 209 47.97 45.30 3.48
CA CYS A 209 47.65 46.64 2.99
C CYS A 209 47.70 47.67 4.11
N PHE A 210 47.14 47.35 5.28
CA PHE A 210 47.21 48.22 6.46
C PHE A 210 48.65 48.56 6.86
N LYS A 211 49.53 47.55 6.94
CA LYS A 211 50.96 47.77 7.21
C LYS A 211 51.59 48.71 6.18
N LYS A 212 51.34 48.50 4.88
CA LYS A 212 51.88 49.36 3.82
C LYS A 212 51.33 50.79 3.90
N SER A 213 50.04 50.96 4.14
CA SER A 213 49.40 52.27 4.33
C SER A 213 50.07 53.03 5.47
N SER A 214 50.27 52.38 6.62
CA SER A 214 50.91 53.01 7.77
C SER A 214 52.36 53.43 7.53
N VAL A 215 53.07 52.74 6.64
CA VAL A 215 54.43 53.12 6.23
C VAL A 215 54.38 54.30 5.26
N LEU A 216 53.43 54.29 4.32
CA LEU A 216 53.22 55.40 3.39
C LEU A 216 52.87 56.69 4.13
N ASP A 217 51.99 56.63 5.12
CA ASP A 217 51.61 57.80 5.93
C ASP A 217 52.84 58.43 6.63
N LYS A 218 53.79 57.61 7.09
CA LYS A 218 55.06 58.10 7.68
C LYS A 218 55.96 58.75 6.65
N VAL A 219 56.14 58.11 5.50
CA VAL A 219 56.97 58.65 4.42
C VAL A 219 56.40 59.95 3.88
N GLU A 220 55.07 60.08 3.77
CA GLU A 220 54.41 61.30 3.32
C GLU A 220 54.66 62.46 4.31
N ALA A 221 54.59 62.21 5.62
CA ALA A 221 54.89 63.21 6.64
C ALA A 221 56.37 63.66 6.60
N GLU A 222 57.30 62.71 6.42
CA GLU A 222 58.73 63.01 6.23
C GLU A 222 58.98 63.81 4.94
N PHE A 223 58.32 63.43 3.85
CA PHE A 223 58.45 64.09 2.54
C PHE A 223 57.97 65.53 2.58
N GLN A 224 56.87 65.80 3.28
CA GLN A 224 56.35 67.16 3.45
C GLN A 224 57.36 68.05 4.20
N SER A 225 58.02 67.52 5.23
CA SER A 225 59.09 68.23 5.96
C SER A 225 60.31 68.49 5.06
N LEU A 226 60.70 67.50 4.25
CA LEU A 226 61.79 67.64 3.28
C LEU A 226 61.49 68.67 2.18
N LYS A 227 60.22 68.80 1.78
CA LYS A 227 59.78 69.78 0.80
C LYS A 227 60.00 71.21 1.30
N GLU A 228 59.65 71.50 2.55
CA GLU A 228 59.89 72.81 3.18
C GLU A 228 61.39 73.11 3.29
N LEU A 229 62.19 72.12 3.71
CA LEU A 229 63.65 72.23 3.75
C LEU A 229 64.26 72.50 2.36
N LYS A 230 63.71 71.88 1.31
CA LYS A 230 64.14 72.11 -0.06
C LYS A 230 63.85 73.55 -0.51
N GLU A 231 62.64 74.05 -0.25
CA GLU A 231 62.27 75.44 -0.61
C GLU A 231 63.20 76.46 0.07
N LEU A 232 63.55 76.22 1.34
CA LEU A 232 64.53 77.04 2.06
C LEU A 232 65.92 76.95 1.43
N ALA A 233 66.39 75.73 1.12
CA ALA A 233 67.69 75.52 0.50
C ALA A 233 67.79 76.16 -0.90
N ASP A 234 66.74 76.06 -1.71
CA ASP A 234 66.63 76.69 -3.02
C ASP A 234 66.68 78.22 -2.89
N SER A 235 65.99 78.80 -1.90
CA SER A 235 66.03 80.25 -1.60
C SER A 235 67.41 80.71 -1.14
N ASP A 236 68.08 79.95 -0.27
CA ASP A 236 69.43 80.27 0.20
C ASP A 236 70.45 80.20 -0.94
N ALA A 237 70.34 79.19 -1.81
CA ALA A 237 71.17 79.06 -3.01
C ALA A 237 70.99 80.26 -3.96
N ALA A 238 69.76 80.66 -4.23
CA ALA A 238 69.47 81.84 -5.07
C ALA A 238 70.07 83.12 -4.48
N ARG A 239 69.95 83.33 -3.17
CA ARG A 239 70.53 84.49 -2.48
C ARG A 239 72.06 84.51 -2.56
N VAL A 240 72.72 83.36 -2.43
CA VAL A 240 74.17 83.25 -2.59
C VAL A 240 74.60 83.62 -4.01
N GLU A 241 73.91 83.10 -5.03
CA GLU A 241 74.20 83.42 -6.44
C GLU A 241 74.01 84.91 -6.77
N GLU A 242 72.94 85.52 -6.26
CA GLU A 242 72.70 86.97 -6.44
C GLU A 242 73.83 87.80 -5.81
N ASN A 243 74.18 87.51 -4.56
CA ASN A 243 75.29 88.18 -3.86
C ASN A 243 76.62 87.99 -4.61
N LEU A 244 76.91 86.77 -5.06
CA LEU A 244 78.14 86.48 -5.81
C LEU A 244 78.19 87.27 -7.12
N THR A 245 77.06 87.38 -7.82
CA THR A 245 76.94 88.17 -9.05
C THR A 245 77.14 89.65 -8.79
N TYR A 246 76.54 90.19 -7.72
CA TYR A 246 76.76 91.57 -7.28
C TYR A 246 78.23 91.86 -6.97
N PHE A 247 78.89 91.00 -6.18
CA PHE A 247 80.30 91.19 -5.86
C PHE A 247 81.18 91.08 -7.12
N LYS A 248 80.93 90.12 -8.01
CA LYS A 248 81.61 90.03 -9.31
C LYS A 248 81.49 91.31 -10.12
N SER A 249 80.28 91.89 -10.20
CA SER A 249 80.02 93.14 -10.94
C SER A 249 80.71 94.39 -10.37
N LYS A 250 81.14 94.35 -9.11
CA LYS A 250 81.89 95.43 -8.45
C LYS A 250 83.40 95.30 -8.60
N ILE A 251 83.90 94.08 -8.81
CA ILE A 251 85.32 93.77 -8.88
C ILE A 251 85.82 93.85 -10.33
N ILE A 252 85.02 93.35 -11.27
CA ILE A 252 85.30 93.35 -12.72
C ILE A 252 84.73 94.63 -13.32
#